data_AF-A0A8T6KD95-F1
#
_entry.id   AF-A0A8T6KD95-F1
#
_cell.length_a   1.000
_cell.length_b   1.000
_cell.length_c   1.000
_cell.angle_alpha   90.00
_cell.angle_beta   90.00
_cell.angle_gamma   90.00
#
_symmetry.space_group_name_H-M   'P 1'
#
loop_
_entity.id
_entity.type
_entity.pdbx_description
1 polymer ?
#
loop_
_entity_poly.entity_id
_entity_poly.type
_entity_poly.pdbx_seq_one_letter_code
_entity_poly.pdbx_strand_id
1 'polypeptide(L)'
;MPSRVSRFVGFQHCRRHLGVTLLLVAVAMCPVDVAAQSREASLNDDRAAGETFTDALASGGAGPLMVVIPAGSFRMGCVNDDGECISDEFPVHAVNVPRFALAKHEVTFAEWDACLDAGGCNGYRPVVSLISSLGGPRFSPDCS
;
A
#
# COMPACT_ATOMS: atom_id res chain seq x y z
N MET A 1 -26.90 11.56 -16.12
CA MET A 1 -28.30 11.56 -15.62
C MET A 1 -28.49 10.27 -14.84
N PRO A 2 -28.69 10.35 -13.52
CA PRO A 2 -30.04 10.37 -13.00
C PRO A 2 -30.30 11.52 -12.01
N SER A 3 -31.54 11.97 -12.06
CA SER A 3 -32.21 12.95 -11.20
C SER A 3 -32.72 12.33 -9.90
N ARG A 4 -33.15 13.21 -8.97
CA ARG A 4 -34.10 12.99 -7.85
C ARG A 4 -33.53 12.33 -6.58
N VAL A 5 -33.86 12.71 -5.35
CA VAL A 5 -34.74 13.74 -4.73
C VAL A 5 -34.06 14.06 -3.39
N SER A 6 -33.95 15.33 -2.99
CA SER A 6 -33.81 15.63 -1.55
C SER A 6 -34.89 16.61 -1.14
N ARG A 7 -35.77 16.09 -0.29
CA ARG A 7 -36.95 16.74 0.27
C ARG A 7 -36.46 17.71 1.34
N PHE A 8 -36.75 18.98 1.15
CA PHE A 8 -36.70 20.00 2.18
C PHE A 8 -37.65 19.62 3.32
N VAL A 9 -37.11 19.47 4.53
CA VAL A 9 -37.81 19.67 5.79
C VAL A 9 -36.93 20.69 6.52
N GLY A 10 -37.28 21.97 6.59
CA GLY A 10 -38.46 22.44 7.29
C GLY A 10 -37.96 23.08 8.59
N PHE A 11 -37.52 24.34 8.50
CA PHE A 11 -37.18 25.20 9.63
C PHE A 11 -38.44 25.40 10.49
N GLN A 12 -38.44 24.94 11.74
CA GLN A 12 -39.22 25.59 12.79
C GLN A 12 -38.68 25.14 14.15
N HIS A 13 -38.00 26.02 14.89
CA HIS A 13 -38.37 26.39 16.26
C HIS A 13 -37.55 27.61 16.72
N CYS A 14 -38.26 28.73 16.77
CA CYS A 14 -37.91 29.96 17.45
C CYS A 14 -38.01 29.72 18.96
N ARG A 15 -36.90 29.81 19.72
CA ARG A 15 -37.01 30.15 21.14
C ARG A 15 -35.80 30.94 21.62
N ARG A 16 -36.08 32.25 21.74
CA ARG A 16 -35.32 33.33 22.37
C ARG A 16 -34.70 32.89 23.70
N HIS A 17 -33.38 32.94 23.82
CA HIS A 17 -32.67 32.83 25.09
C HIS A 17 -32.46 34.22 25.68
N LEU A 18 -33.15 34.50 26.78
CA LEU A 18 -32.79 35.57 27.72
C LEU A 18 -32.26 34.89 28.98
N GLY A 19 -30.98 35.09 29.28
CA GLY A 19 -30.46 35.13 30.64
C GLY A 19 -30.24 33.83 31.42
N VAL A 20 -28.96 33.60 31.70
CA VAL A 20 -28.40 33.21 33.01
C VAL A 20 -28.36 31.71 33.38
N THR A 21 -27.19 31.35 33.93
CA THR A 21 -26.82 30.18 34.74
C THR A 21 -26.54 28.83 34.06
N LEU A 22 -25.23 28.55 34.02
CA LEU A 22 -24.57 27.32 34.48
C LEU A 22 -24.83 26.01 33.70
N LEU A 23 -23.72 25.28 33.54
CA LEU A 23 -23.61 23.86 33.23
C LEU A 23 -23.37 23.52 31.75
N LEU A 24 -22.13 23.05 31.53
CA LEU A 24 -21.70 22.13 30.48
C LEU A 24 -21.96 22.58 29.05
N VAL A 25 -20.90 23.12 28.44
CA VAL A 25 -20.69 23.00 26.99
C VAL A 25 -20.70 21.50 26.67
N ALA A 26 -21.88 20.95 26.37
CA ALA A 26 -22.02 19.67 25.72
C ALA A 26 -21.45 19.84 24.31
N VAL A 27 -20.13 19.73 24.20
CA VAL A 27 -19.46 19.40 22.95
C VAL A 27 -20.11 18.10 22.51
N ALA A 28 -21.00 18.21 21.53
CA ALA A 28 -21.58 17.07 20.84
C ALA A 28 -20.43 16.30 20.19
N MET A 29 -19.91 15.32 20.94
CA MET A 29 -19.08 14.26 20.41
C MET A 29 -19.97 13.41 19.51
N CYS A 30 -19.98 13.70 18.21
CA CYS A 30 -20.22 12.64 17.24
C CYS A 30 -19.00 11.73 17.29
N PRO A 31 -19.14 10.42 17.59
CA PRO A 31 -18.03 9.49 17.44
C PRO A 31 -17.62 9.51 15.96
N VAL A 32 -16.40 9.93 15.70
CA VAL A 32 -15.74 9.71 14.42
C VAL A 32 -15.48 8.20 14.38
N ASP A 33 -16.16 7.48 13.48
CA ASP A 33 -15.93 6.05 13.27
C ASP A 33 -14.46 5.78 12.87
N VAL A 34 -13.63 5.41 13.85
CA VAL A 34 -12.23 4.95 13.68
C VAL A 34 -12.24 3.52 13.14
N ALA A 35 -12.68 3.34 11.89
CA ALA A 35 -12.60 2.04 11.21
C ALA A 35 -12.26 2.14 9.70
N ALA A 36 -12.23 3.34 9.12
CA ALA A 36 -11.98 3.53 7.69
C ALA A 36 -10.55 3.99 7.33
N GLN A 37 -9.66 4.15 8.30
CA GLN A 37 -8.33 4.76 8.09
C GLN A 37 -7.26 3.83 7.49
N SER A 38 -7.56 2.57 7.17
CA SER A 38 -6.58 1.65 6.61
C SER A 38 -6.46 1.67 5.08
N ARG A 39 -7.33 2.40 4.35
CA ARG A 39 -7.25 2.48 2.88
C ARG A 39 -6.67 3.78 2.31
N GLU A 40 -6.50 4.81 3.13
CA GLU A 40 -6.06 6.14 2.65
C GLU A 40 -4.63 6.53 3.08
N ALA A 41 -3.90 5.66 3.78
CA ALA A 41 -2.49 5.91 4.12
C ALA A 41 -1.50 5.67 2.97
N SER A 42 -1.96 5.17 1.81
CA SER A 42 -1.09 4.84 0.67
C SER A 42 -1.07 5.91 -0.44
N LEU A 43 -2.01 6.86 -0.45
CA LEU A 43 -2.14 7.80 -1.57
C LEU A 43 -1.22 9.03 -1.47
N ASN A 44 -0.78 9.40 -0.27
CA ASN A 44 0.27 10.41 -0.06
C ASN A 44 1.35 9.82 0.82
N ASP A 45 2.13 8.94 0.21
CA ASP A 45 3.36 8.48 0.82
C ASP A 45 4.40 9.61 0.76
N ASP A 46 4.44 10.49 1.77
CA ASP A 46 5.41 11.60 1.88
C ASP A 46 6.86 11.14 2.15
N ARG A 47 7.13 9.83 2.08
CA ARG A 47 8.46 9.27 2.28
C ARG A 47 9.49 9.90 1.35
N ALA A 48 10.62 10.24 1.95
CA ALA A 48 11.72 10.91 1.28
C ALA A 48 12.47 9.95 0.34
N ALA A 49 13.13 10.49 -0.69
CA ALA A 49 13.99 9.70 -1.55
C ALA A 49 15.11 9.00 -0.74
N GLY A 50 15.29 7.70 -0.97
CA GLY A 50 16.23 6.86 -0.24
C GLY A 50 15.71 6.33 1.11
N GLU A 51 14.53 6.77 1.57
CA GLU A 51 13.90 6.21 2.76
C GLU A 51 13.50 4.76 2.53
N THR A 52 13.68 3.93 3.57
CA THR A 52 13.26 2.53 3.54
C THR A 52 12.05 2.29 4.43
N PHE A 53 11.10 1.50 3.96
CA PHE A 53 9.87 1.19 4.71
C PHE A 53 9.38 -0.22 4.41
N THR A 54 8.42 -0.68 5.20
CA THR A 54 7.75 -1.95 5.00
C THR A 54 6.26 -1.80 5.26
N ASP A 55 5.43 -2.43 4.42
CA ASP A 55 3.97 -2.43 4.59
C ASP A 55 3.52 -3.48 5.62
N ALA A 56 2.46 -3.17 6.36
CA ALA A 56 1.81 -4.14 7.23
C ALA A 56 0.86 -5.03 6.40
N LEU A 57 1.01 -6.35 6.51
CA LEU A 57 0.16 -7.31 5.83
C LEU A 57 -1.09 -7.62 6.66
N ALA A 58 -2.20 -7.93 5.99
CA ALA A 58 -3.46 -8.29 6.64
C ALA A 58 -3.35 -9.57 7.51
N SER A 59 -2.37 -10.45 7.21
CA SER A 59 -2.03 -11.64 8.00
C SER A 59 -1.29 -11.34 9.31
N GLY A 60 -0.95 -10.08 9.59
CA GLY A 60 -0.20 -9.69 10.79
C GLY A 60 1.32 -9.73 10.64
N GLY A 61 1.81 -9.91 9.40
CA GLY A 61 3.23 -9.84 9.05
C GLY A 61 3.65 -8.49 8.45
N ALA A 62 4.91 -8.41 8.06
CA ALA A 62 5.49 -7.28 7.36
C ALA A 62 5.80 -7.69 5.91
N GLY A 63 5.58 -6.80 4.95
CA GLY A 63 5.97 -7.00 3.55
C GLY A 63 7.49 -6.95 3.35
N PRO A 64 7.96 -6.96 2.09
CA PRO A 64 9.37 -6.77 1.81
C PRO A 64 9.85 -5.37 2.19
N LEU A 65 11.15 -5.25 2.45
CA LEU A 65 11.79 -3.95 2.68
C LEU A 65 11.85 -3.17 1.37
N MET A 66 11.13 -2.05 1.31
CA MET A 66 11.06 -1.16 0.17
C MET A 66 12.01 0.03 0.35
N VAL A 67 12.49 0.60 -0.76
CA VAL A 67 13.23 1.86 -0.81
C VAL A 67 12.56 2.82 -1.78
N VAL A 68 12.43 4.09 -1.40
CA VAL A 68 11.88 5.14 -2.26
C VAL A 68 12.93 5.61 -3.27
N ILE A 69 12.61 5.46 -4.55
CA ILE A 69 13.40 5.95 -5.67
C ILE A 69 12.83 7.30 -6.13
N PRO A 70 13.65 8.37 -6.19
CA PRO A 70 13.19 9.67 -6.65
C PRO A 70 12.78 9.62 -8.13
N ALA A 71 11.93 10.55 -8.53
CA ALA A 71 11.69 10.80 -9.95
C ALA A 71 13.01 11.20 -10.64
N GLY A 72 13.22 10.73 -11.85
CA GLY A 72 14.47 10.98 -12.55
C GLY A 72 14.48 10.42 -13.96
N SER A 73 15.56 10.74 -14.67
CA SER A 73 15.80 10.23 -16.02
C SER A 73 17.16 9.53 -16.08
N PHE A 74 17.21 8.43 -16.83
CA PHE A 74 18.43 7.66 -17.04
C PHE A 74 18.45 7.05 -18.44
N ARG A 75 19.62 6.55 -18.86
CA ARG A 75 19.77 5.81 -20.11
C ARG A 75 19.54 4.33 -19.85
N MET A 76 18.56 3.74 -20.52
CA MET A 76 18.24 2.30 -20.43
C MET A 76 18.72 1.59 -21.68
N GLY A 77 19.25 0.38 -21.51
CA GLY A 77 19.84 -0.46 -22.56
C GLY A 77 21.33 -0.70 -22.32
N CYS A 78 21.99 -1.38 -23.25
CA CYS A 78 23.41 -1.70 -23.13
C CYS A 78 24.28 -0.45 -23.40
N VAL A 79 24.64 0.27 -22.34
CA VAL A 79 25.39 1.55 -22.43
C VAL A 79 26.87 1.34 -22.72
N ASN A 80 27.45 0.28 -22.15
CA ASN A 80 28.85 -0.09 -22.31
C ASN A 80 28.85 -1.31 -23.21
N ASP A 81 29.19 -1.12 -24.49
CA ASP A 81 29.26 -2.19 -25.49
C ASP A 81 30.52 -3.03 -25.25
N ASP A 82 30.47 -3.86 -24.21
CA ASP A 82 31.56 -4.74 -23.77
C ASP A 82 31.52 -6.12 -24.44
N GLY A 83 30.62 -6.31 -25.40
CA GLY A 83 30.45 -7.54 -26.17
C GLY A 83 29.43 -8.52 -25.58
N GLU A 84 28.83 -8.24 -24.42
CA GLU A 84 27.78 -9.06 -23.82
C GLU A 84 26.35 -8.59 -24.21
N CYS A 85 26.24 -7.44 -24.88
CA CYS A 85 24.98 -6.88 -25.31
C CYS A 85 24.29 -7.74 -26.38
N ILE A 86 23.05 -8.17 -26.13
CA ILE A 86 22.20 -8.82 -27.14
C ILE A 86 21.32 -7.80 -27.88
N SER A 87 20.76 -8.19 -29.03
CA SER A 87 20.01 -7.27 -29.92
C SER A 87 18.87 -6.53 -29.23
N ASP A 88 18.23 -7.17 -28.25
CA ASP A 88 17.03 -6.66 -27.59
C ASP A 88 17.35 -5.67 -26.47
N GLU A 89 18.64 -5.49 -26.15
CA GLU A 89 19.11 -4.46 -25.21
C GLU A 89 19.38 -3.10 -25.89
N PHE A 90 19.20 -3.06 -27.22
CA PHE A 90 19.34 -1.86 -28.04
C PHE A 90 17.99 -1.38 -28.61
N PRO A 91 17.88 -0.09 -28.98
CA PRO A 91 18.88 0.96 -28.78
C PRO A 91 18.84 1.50 -27.35
N VAL A 92 19.98 2.04 -26.91
CA VAL A 92 20.01 2.82 -25.68
C VAL A 92 19.16 4.08 -25.86
N HIS A 93 18.21 4.28 -24.97
CA HIS A 93 17.29 5.43 -25.02
C HIS A 93 17.11 6.05 -23.63
N ALA A 94 16.68 7.32 -23.62
CA ALA A 94 16.38 8.03 -22.39
C ALA A 94 15.01 7.61 -21.86
N VAL A 95 14.96 7.21 -20.59
CA VAL A 95 13.73 6.85 -19.88
C VAL A 95 13.54 7.84 -18.74
N ASN A 96 12.32 8.37 -18.61
CA ASN A 96 11.91 9.21 -17.50
C ASN A 96 10.89 8.46 -16.65
N VAL A 97 11.16 8.32 -15.37
CA VAL A 97 10.28 7.63 -14.42
C VAL A 97 9.80 8.61 -13.34
N PRO A 98 8.52 8.52 -12.93
CA PRO A 98 8.06 9.24 -11.75
C PRO A 98 8.73 8.67 -10.49
N ARG A 99 8.45 9.26 -9.33
CA ARG A 99 8.85 8.67 -8.04
C ARG A 99 8.10 7.36 -7.81
N PHE A 100 8.80 6.34 -7.32
CA PHE A 100 8.21 5.05 -6.96
C PHE A 100 9.01 4.38 -5.83
N ALA A 101 8.53 3.25 -5.33
CA ALA A 101 9.27 2.42 -4.39
C ALA A 101 9.62 1.07 -5.03
N LEU A 102 10.80 0.55 -4.73
CA LEU A 102 11.27 -0.77 -5.19
C LEU A 102 11.71 -1.60 -3.99
N ALA A 103 11.51 -2.92 -4.05
CA ALA A 103 12.07 -3.82 -3.05
C ALA A 103 13.60 -3.70 -3.04
N LYS A 104 14.18 -3.54 -1.85
CA LYS A 104 15.63 -3.39 -1.67
C LYS A 104 16.37 -4.69 -2.01
N HIS A 105 15.70 -5.82 -1.83
CA HIS A 105 16.21 -7.16 -2.09
C HIS A 105 15.22 -7.91 -2.97
N GLU A 106 15.70 -8.99 -3.58
CA GLU A 106 14.82 -9.95 -4.24
C GLU A 106 13.84 -10.55 -3.22
N VAL A 107 12.62 -10.84 -3.66
CA VAL A 107 11.57 -11.40 -2.81
C VAL A 107 11.99 -12.79 -2.33
N THR A 108 11.99 -12.98 -1.03
CA THR A 108 12.32 -14.26 -0.40
C THR A 108 11.12 -15.20 -0.37
N PHE A 109 11.37 -16.51 -0.23
CA PHE A 109 10.29 -17.50 -0.07
C PHE A 109 9.40 -17.21 1.14
N ALA A 110 9.97 -16.72 2.25
CA ALA A 110 9.20 -16.37 3.44
C ALA A 110 8.24 -15.19 3.20
N GLU A 111 8.68 -14.17 2.45
CA GLU A 111 7.83 -13.04 2.06
C GLU A 111 6.75 -13.46 1.06
N TRP A 112 7.08 -14.37 0.15
CA TRP A 112 6.11 -14.96 -0.78
C TRP A 112 5.01 -15.72 -0.03
N ASP A 113 5.38 -16.61 0.90
CA ASP A 113 4.41 -17.35 1.72
C ASP A 113 3.54 -16.40 2.55
N ALA A 114 4.14 -15.32 3.11
CA ALA A 114 3.39 -14.30 3.82
C ALA A 114 2.36 -13.57 2.92
N CYS A 115 2.66 -13.33 1.63
CA CYS A 115 1.69 -12.80 0.66
C CYS A 115 0.52 -13.76 0.43
N LEU A 116 0.80 -15.06 0.31
CA LEU A 116 -0.22 -16.10 0.13
C LEU A 116 -1.16 -16.14 1.33
N ASP A 117 -0.59 -16.15 2.55
CA ASP A 117 -1.35 -16.17 3.80
C ASP A 117 -2.16 -14.89 4.01
N ALA A 118 -1.63 -13.74 3.57
CA ALA A 118 -2.35 -12.46 3.59
C ALA A 118 -3.46 -12.36 2.54
N GLY A 119 -3.57 -13.31 1.60
CA GLY A 119 -4.49 -13.24 0.46
C GLY A 119 -4.13 -12.16 -0.56
N GLY A 120 -2.94 -11.56 -0.47
CA GLY A 120 -2.49 -10.48 -1.36
C GLY A 120 -2.17 -10.93 -2.78
N CYS A 121 -1.90 -12.22 -2.96
CA CYS A 121 -1.52 -12.83 -4.23
C CYS A 121 -2.75 -13.28 -5.07
N ASN A 122 -3.87 -12.55 -4.98
CA ASN A 122 -5.12 -12.80 -5.73
C ASN A 122 -5.67 -14.24 -5.63
N GLY A 123 -5.46 -14.90 -4.49
CA GLY A 123 -5.88 -16.28 -4.29
C GLY A 123 -5.09 -17.30 -5.12
N TYR A 124 -3.96 -16.91 -5.71
CA TYR A 124 -3.01 -17.86 -6.27
C TYR A 124 -2.55 -18.82 -5.16
N ARG A 125 -2.69 -20.14 -5.38
CA ARG A 125 -2.24 -21.17 -4.44
C ARG A 125 -1.41 -22.18 -5.21
N PRO A 126 -0.07 -22.08 -5.17
CA PRO A 126 0.76 -23.04 -5.87
C PRO A 126 0.63 -24.42 -5.19
N VAL A 127 0.73 -25.50 -5.96
CA VAL A 127 0.57 -26.87 -5.46
C VAL A 127 1.55 -27.21 -4.33
N VAL A 128 2.70 -26.53 -4.26
CA VAL A 128 3.69 -26.62 -3.16
C VAL A 128 3.12 -26.17 -1.81
N SER A 129 2.24 -25.16 -1.77
CA SER A 129 1.61 -24.67 -0.53
C SER A 129 0.63 -25.70 0.07
N LEU A 130 0.03 -26.56 -0.77
CA LEU A 130 -0.81 -27.66 -0.29
C LEU A 130 0.01 -28.73 0.44
N ILE A 131 1.28 -28.91 0.07
CA ILE A 131 2.17 -29.86 0.75
C ILE A 131 2.56 -29.32 2.14
N SER A 132 2.80 -28.00 2.26
CA SER A 132 3.05 -27.35 3.55
C SER A 132 1.84 -27.45 4.50
N SER A 133 0.62 -27.37 3.97
CA SER A 133 -0.61 -27.57 4.75
C SER A 133 -0.86 -29.02 5.16
N LEU A 134 -0.19 -29.99 4.53
CA LEU A 134 -0.20 -31.41 4.90
C LEU A 134 0.97 -31.79 5.84
N GLY A 135 1.69 -30.80 6.38
CA GLY A 135 2.85 -31.04 7.23
C GLY A 135 4.10 -31.48 6.46
N GLY A 136 4.14 -31.24 5.14
CA GLY A 136 5.37 -31.34 4.37
C GLY A 136 6.43 -30.36 4.87
N PRO A 137 7.72 -30.65 4.62
CA PRO A 137 8.79 -29.82 5.12
C PRO A 137 8.58 -28.37 4.66
N ARG A 138 8.45 -27.45 5.63
CA ARG A 138 8.67 -26.03 5.34
C ARG A 138 10.04 -25.97 4.70
N PHE A 139 10.13 -25.36 3.52
CA PHE A 139 11.39 -25.22 2.80
C PHE A 139 12.33 -24.46 3.75
N SER A 140 13.27 -25.19 4.36
CA SER A 140 14.20 -24.60 5.32
C SER A 140 15.06 -23.63 4.53
N PRO A 141 15.22 -22.37 4.96
CA PRO A 141 16.00 -21.37 4.23
C PRO A 141 17.51 -21.69 4.19
N ASP A 142 17.92 -22.75 4.87
CA ASP A 142 19.30 -23.22 4.90
C ASP A 142 19.54 -24.15 3.71
N CYS A 143 19.79 -23.58 2.53
CA CYS A 143 20.49 -24.31 1.49
C CYS A 143 21.96 -24.46 1.90
N SER A 144 22.32 -25.62 2.45
CA SER A 144 23.71 -26.10 2.59
C SER A 144 23.79 -27.57 2.20
#